data_AF-A0A3C1Z2Z1-F1
#
_entry.id   AF-A0A3C1Z2Z1-F1
#
_cell.length_a   1.000
_cell.length_b   1.000
_cell.length_c   1.000
_cell.angle_alpha   90.00
_cell.angle_beta   90.00
_cell.angle_gamma   90.00
#
_symmetry.space_group_name_H-M   'P 1'
#
loop_
_entity.id
_entity.type
_entity.pdbx_description
1 polymer ?
#
loop_
_entity_poly.entity_id
_entity_poly.type
_entity_poly.pdbx_seq_one_letter_code
_entity_poly.pdbx_strand_id
1 'polypeptide(L)'
;MLPWYDLNLRLDYEVHWRAYNHVQGIFLDNTGELSARRDIEQDIFCQIVKPLPHNLNLALQYQGVLNSSNIPVYAYSKNVVTTLLTWSY
;
A
#
# COMPACT_ATOMS: atom_id res chain seq x y z
N MET A 1 -27.92 -13.50 -9.60
CA MET A 1 -27.34 -13.78 -8.27
C MET A 1 -25.90 -14.21 -8.53
N LEU A 2 -24.90 -13.39 -8.23
CA LEU A 2 -23.50 -13.77 -8.48
C LEU A 2 -23.11 -14.87 -7.47
N PRO A 3 -22.44 -15.97 -7.90
CA PRO A 3 -22.29 -17.22 -7.15
C PRO A 3 -21.14 -17.22 -6.11
N TRP A 4 -20.98 -16.15 -5.32
CA TRP A 4 -19.80 -15.96 -4.46
C TRP A 4 -20.18 -15.86 -2.97
N TYR A 5 -20.70 -16.95 -2.40
CA TYR A 5 -20.64 -17.32 -0.96
C TYR A 5 -20.37 -16.19 0.07
N ASP A 6 -21.20 -15.14 0.09
CA ASP A 6 -21.08 -13.95 0.97
C ASP A 6 -19.68 -13.33 1.08
N LEU A 7 -18.86 -13.44 0.02
CA LEU A 7 -17.50 -12.93 0.02
C LEU A 7 -17.49 -11.45 -0.36
N ASN A 8 -16.95 -10.61 0.52
CA ASN A 8 -16.78 -9.19 0.29
C ASN A 8 -15.34 -8.94 -0.17
N LEU A 9 -15.19 -8.41 -1.39
CA LEU A 9 -13.89 -8.01 -1.93
C LEU A 9 -13.85 -6.50 -2.07
N ARG A 10 -12.77 -5.92 -1.58
CA ARG A 10 -12.45 -4.49 -1.68
C ARG A 10 -11.07 -4.34 -2.27
N LEU A 11 -10.97 -3.50 -3.30
CA LEU A 11 -9.71 -3.13 -3.93
C LEU A 11 -9.67 -1.60 -3.99
N ASP A 12 -8.66 -1.02 -3.35
CA ASP A 12 -8.36 0.40 -3.42
C ASP A 12 -6.98 0.56 -4.07
N TYR A 13 -6.86 1.51 -4.98
CA TYR A 13 -5.61 1.85 -5.64
C TYR A 13 -5.43 3.35 -5.63
N GLU A 14 -4.32 3.82 -5.07
CA GLU A 14 -4.02 5.23 -4.91
C GLU A 14 -2.64 5.53 -5.48
N VAL A 15 -2.52 6.70 -6.12
CA VAL A 15 -1.26 7.18 -6.70
C VAL A 15 -1.02 8.60 -6.21
N HIS A 16 0.14 8.79 -5.61
CA HIS A 16 0.58 10.03 -5.02
C HIS A 16 1.79 10.56 -5.78
N TRP A 17 1.61 11.65 -6.52
CA TRP A 17 2.72 12.38 -7.16
C TRP A 17 3.20 13.49 -6.23
N ARG A 18 4.43 13.37 -5.73
CA ARG A 18 5.06 14.36 -4.87
C ARG A 18 6.28 14.97 -5.57
N ALA A 19 6.06 16.12 -6.20
CA ALA A 19 7.12 16.92 -6.79
C ALA A 19 7.55 18.01 -5.79
N TYR A 20 8.67 17.80 -5.11
CA TYR A 20 9.29 18.82 -4.27
C TYR A 20 10.24 19.66 -5.11
N ASN A 21 9.86 20.90 -5.40
CA ASN A 21 10.66 21.81 -6.24
C ASN A 21 11.87 22.42 -5.52
N HIS A 22 12.05 22.17 -4.22
CA HIS A 22 13.20 22.64 -3.46
C HIS A 22 14.31 21.59 -3.46
N VAL A 23 15.53 22.03 -3.78
CA VAL A 23 16.73 21.18 -3.74
C VAL A 23 17.03 20.81 -2.29
N GLN A 24 17.07 19.53 -2.00
CA GLN A 24 17.45 19.04 -0.69
C GLN A 24 18.98 19.07 -0.53
N GLY A 25 19.48 19.62 0.58
CA GLY A 25 20.92 19.82 0.81
C GLY A 25 21.65 18.66 1.48
N ILE A 26 20.96 17.56 1.82
CA ILE A 26 21.48 16.53 2.74
C ILE A 26 21.75 15.20 2.05
N PHE A 27 20.94 14.82 1.06
CA PHE A 27 21.07 13.53 0.38
C PHE A 27 21.24 13.72 -1.13
N LEU A 28 22.24 13.04 -1.69
CA LEU A 28 22.53 13.02 -3.11
C LEU A 28 21.47 12.23 -3.88
N ASP A 29 21.20 12.63 -5.11
CA ASP A 29 20.37 11.87 -6.03
C ASP A 29 21.14 10.71 -6.70
N ASN A 30 20.46 9.95 -7.56
CA ASN A 30 21.07 8.84 -8.31
C ASN A 30 22.25 9.25 -9.21
N THR A 31 22.41 10.54 -9.52
CA THR A 31 23.53 11.08 -10.29
C THR A 31 24.66 11.65 -9.41
N GLY A 32 24.52 11.59 -8.08
CA GLY A 32 25.51 12.12 -7.15
C GLY A 32 25.42 13.64 -6.98
N GLU A 33 24.34 14.27 -7.41
CA GLU A 33 24.12 15.72 -7.32
C GLU A 33 23.03 16.06 -6.28
N LEU A 34 23.05 17.30 -5.80
CA LEU A 34 21.97 17.84 -4.96
C LEU A 34 20.81 18.21 -5.89
N SER A 35 19.74 17.42 -5.84
CA SER A 35 18.60 17.58 -6.74
C SER A 35 17.28 17.69 -5.99
N ALA A 36 16.29 18.24 -6.68
CA ALA A 36 14.93 18.38 -6.22
C ALA A 36 14.27 16.98 -6.10
N ARG A 37 13.64 16.69 -4.95
CA ARG A 37 13.04 15.39 -4.69
C ARG A 37 11.77 15.19 -5.55
N ARG A 38 11.78 14.18 -6.40
CA ARG A 38 10.59 13.72 -7.13
C ARG A 38 10.27 12.31 -6.69
N ASP A 39 9.09 12.17 -6.13
CA ASP A 39 8.59 10.92 -5.57
C ASP A 39 7.26 10.55 -6.22
N ILE A 40 7.14 9.28 -6.55
CA ILE A 40 5.92 8.64 -7.02
C ILE A 40 5.64 7.51 -6.05
N GLU A 41 4.64 7.70 -5.20
CA GLU A 41 4.19 6.70 -4.24
C GLU A 41 2.91 6.06 -4.80
N GLN A 42 2.90 4.73 -4.90
CA GLN A 42 1.76 3.94 -5.34
C GLN A 42 1.33 3.04 -4.19
N ASP A 43 0.08 3.14 -3.81
CA ASP A 43 -0.54 2.35 -2.75
C ASP A 43 -1.59 1.43 -3.36
N ILE A 44 -1.42 0.12 -3.14
CA ILE A 44 -2.36 -0.91 -3.53
C ILE A 44 -2.89 -1.53 -2.25
N PHE A 45 -4.19 -1.46 -2.03
CA PHE A 45 -4.86 -2.12 -0.92
C PHE A 45 -5.90 -3.10 -1.44
N CYS A 46 -5.82 -4.34 -0.96
CA CYS A 46 -6.78 -5.39 -1.27
C CYS A 46 -7.27 -5.99 0.04
N GLN A 47 -8.58 -6.12 0.19
CA GLN A 47 -9.20 -6.76 1.32
C GLN A 47 -10.25 -7.76 0.86
N ILE A 48 -10.19 -8.94 1.45
CA ILE A 48 -11.16 -10.02 1.25
C ILE A 48 -11.73 -10.36 2.61
N VAL A 49 -13.05 -10.27 2.77
CA VAL A 49 -13.75 -10.68 3.99
C VAL A 49 -14.68 -11.82 3.65
N LYS A 50 -14.58 -12.90 4.42
CA LYS A 50 -15.43 -14.07 4.31
C LYS A 50 -16.08 -14.37 5.66
N PRO A 51 -17.41 -14.34 5.75
CA PRO A 51 -18.10 -14.87 6.90
C PRO A 51 -17.96 -16.41 6.92
N LEU A 52 -17.65 -16.92 8.10
CA LEU A 52 -17.52 -18.33 8.41
C LEU A 52 -18.67 -18.75 9.35
N PRO A 53 -19.04 -20.04 9.37
CA PRO A 53 -20.03 -20.55 10.32
C PRO A 53 -19.60 -20.29 11.77
N HIS A 54 -20.56 -20.28 12.70
CA HIS A 54 -20.35 -19.99 14.14
C HIS A 54 -19.96 -18.54 14.45
N ASN A 55 -20.52 -17.57 13.71
CA ASN A 55 -20.27 -16.13 13.90
C ASN A 55 -18.79 -15.75 13.81
N LEU A 56 -18.05 -16.46 12.96
CA LEU A 56 -16.65 -16.19 12.67
C LEU A 56 -16.57 -15.33 11.41
N ASN A 57 -15.68 -14.36 11.37
CA ASN A 57 -15.38 -13.57 10.18
C ASN A 57 -13.88 -13.62 9.94
N LEU A 58 -13.50 -14.07 8.75
CA LEU A 58 -12.10 -14.06 8.31
C LEU A 58 -11.91 -12.88 7.35
N ALA A 59 -11.04 -11.95 7.71
CA ALA A 59 -10.59 -10.90 6.83
C ALA A 59 -9.12 -11.12 6.47
N LEU A 60 -8.80 -11.04 5.19
CA LEU A 60 -7.44 -11.00 4.67
C LEU A 60 -7.24 -9.66 4.00
N GLN A 61 -6.21 -8.93 4.41
CA GLN A 61 -5.87 -7.61 3.94
C GLN A 61 -4.44 -7.64 3.43
N TYR A 62 -4.21 -7.01 2.29
CA TYR A 62 -2.90 -6.82 1.69
C TYR A 62 -2.74 -5.36 1.34
N GLN A 63 -1.64 -4.75 1.78
CA GLN A 63 -1.26 -3.40 1.43
C GLN A 63 0.15 -3.43 0.85
N GLY A 64 0.27 -3.07 -0.42
CA GLY A 64 1.53 -2.83 -1.10
C GLY A 64 1.76 -1.33 -1.27
N VAL A 65 2.90 -0.83 -0.81
CA VAL A 65 3.33 0.56 -1.02
C VAL A 65 4.63 0.53 -1.81
N LEU A 66 4.66 1.22 -2.94
CA LEU A 66 5.82 1.36 -3.80
C LEU A 66 6.14 2.84 -3.90
N ASN A 67 7.20 3.28 -3.23
CA ASN A 67 7.70 4.64 -3.39
C ASN A 67 8.94 4.65 -4.29
N SER A 68 8.78 5.21 -5.48
CA SER A 68 9.89 5.48 -6.39
C SER A 68 10.35 6.92 -6.18
N SER A 69 11.60 7.10 -5.76
CA SER A 69 12.22 8.42 -5.57
C SER A 69 13.51 8.51 -6.38
N ASN A 70 13.85 9.71 -6.85
CA ASN A 70 15.17 9.99 -7.42
C ASN A 70 16.30 9.93 -6.37
N ILE A 71 15.95 9.90 -5.09
CA ILE A 71 16.92 9.84 -4.00
C ILE A 71 16.84 8.45 -3.34
N PRO A 72 17.94 7.67 -3.34
CA PRO A 72 17.93 6.27 -2.93
C PRO A 72 17.37 6.02 -1.54
N VAL A 73 17.63 6.93 -0.59
CA VAL A 73 17.19 6.78 0.80
C VAL A 73 15.67 6.80 0.96
N TYR A 74 14.96 7.41 0.01
CA TYR A 74 13.50 7.51 0.01
C TYR A 74 12.84 6.50 -0.93
N ALA A 75 13.62 5.73 -1.71
CA ALA A 75 13.10 4.65 -2.52
C ALA A 75 12.85 3.43 -1.60
N TYR A 76 11.58 3.04 -1.44
CA TYR A 76 11.21 1.89 -0.63
C TYR A 76 10.05 1.12 -1.24
N SER A 77 10.04 -0.18 -0.97
CA SER A 77 8.88 -1.03 -1.16
C SER A 77 8.45 -1.62 0.18
N LYS A 78 7.16 -1.56 0.46
CA LYS A 78 6.58 -2.10 1.70
C LYS A 78 5.41 -2.99 1.32
N ASN A 79 5.45 -4.22 1.80
CA ASN A 79 4.38 -5.19 1.62
C ASN A 79 3.89 -5.60 3.00
N VAL A 80 2.63 -5.34 3.30
CA VAL A 80 1.99 -5.71 4.56
C VAL A 80 0.84 -6.65 4.24
N VAL A 81 0.89 -7.85 4.81
CA VAL A 81 -0.23 -8.79 4.81
C VAL A 81 -0.77 -8.84 6.23
N THR A 82 -2.07 -8.68 6.37
CA THR A 82 -2.78 -8.76 7.65
C THR A 82 -3.92 -9.75 7.54
N THR A 83 -3.96 -10.69 8.46
CA THR A 83 -5.06 -11.66 8.56
C THR A 83 -5.77 -11.43 9.88
N LEU A 84 -7.07 -11.16 9.82
CA LEU A 84 -7.93 -10.93 10.96
C LEU A 84 -8.93 -12.08 11.06
N LEU A 85 -9.02 -12.71 12.22
CA LEU A 85 -10.09 -13.64 12.55
C LEU A 85 -10.90 -13.04 13.69
N THR A 86 -12.16 -12.72 13.42
CA THR A 86 -13.08 -12.15 14.41
C THR A 86 -14.11 -13.21 14.79
N TRP A 87 -14.33 -13.42 16.08
CA TRP A 87 -15.40 -14.25 16.59
C TRP A 87 -16.38 -13.38 17.37
N SER A 88 -17.67 -13.44 17.02
CA SER A 88 -18.73 -12.70 17.71
C SER A 88 -19.53 -13.69 18.57
N TYR A 89 -19.49 -13.51 19.89
CA TYR A 89 -20.24 -14.30 20.87
C TYR A 89 -21.60 -13.68 21.16
#